data_AF-N6U5L3-F1
#
_entry.id   AF-N6U5L3-F1
#
_cell.length_a   1.000
_cell.length_b   1.000
_cell.length_c   1.000
_cell.angle_alpha   90.00
_cell.angle_beta   90.00
_cell.angle_gamma   90.00
#
_symmetry.space_group_name_H-M   'P 1'
#
loop_
_entity.id
_entity.type
_entity.pdbx_description
1 polymer ?
#
loop_
_entity_poly.entity_id
_entity_poly.type
_entity_poly.pdbx_seq_one_letter_code
_entity_poly.pdbx_strand_id
1 'polypeptide(L)'
;MEGARDNSEASGGCGGIVRSSDPAKFISTIGKSADQLLKHLHVLTQEALDHADLTVLTGTIGATALLKNCLRFYIQILSDVKSPSIEPLRTGYKKYNEMCEALAERLLDLHCRLLSLYIIQDADCLDWENDKPFFESERGSYIIQMWWLYMQGTKEDLWNTVPPKMAQRVFAGMLNESLTILTVRYSQCLPSEARTELLLVDISNLLFCVAQLLPSICDTVQDLTGSGQITKSKMLRDVHVKCQQLYCCFLLRGTSLDTLHKIFKKGTDNLNLLNPKGAAPTPWIIFALPNIFKDGNISLNRLTEVEECSTLGMELMVLLAQPQANWALLLKVLCSKKFKVLRILLNEFMERSNQELRKTPLKAEDCGNLLCSGDGTCKNMDTTSSTLTPNHYYELIISASQVLLHVGNEEELNEYFVEVVMQHSNWAKCFERRNVWNQIRPAWYEAILNIVFPILPVVEETVINALQTGATMYQAMSLIVACFSQFWDMLGKHTYTGIMWIVDLPSLGQ
;
A
#
# COMPACT_ATOMS: atom_id res chain seq x y z
N MET A 1 44.63 38.40 -50.78
CA MET A 1 45.33 38.32 -49.49
C MET A 1 44.71 39.36 -48.60
N GLU A 2 44.24 38.92 -47.43
CA GLU A 2 44.04 39.69 -46.18
C GLU A 2 43.02 40.85 -46.24
N GLY A 3 42.09 41.06 -45.32
CA GLY A 3 41.76 40.52 -43.99
C GLY A 3 40.79 41.56 -43.39
N ALA A 4 39.51 41.23 -43.22
CA ALA A 4 38.82 40.97 -41.94
C ALA A 4 38.44 42.21 -41.08
N ARG A 5 37.15 42.18 -40.64
CA ARG A 5 36.43 43.00 -39.63
C ARG A 5 35.85 44.31 -40.15
N ASP A 6 34.61 44.71 -39.87
CA ASP A 6 33.66 44.42 -38.80
C ASP A 6 32.21 44.48 -39.33
N ASN A 7 31.27 43.84 -38.64
CA ASN A 7 29.91 44.39 -38.52
C ASN A 7 29.23 43.84 -37.26
N SER A 8 28.89 44.78 -36.39
CA SER A 8 28.12 44.62 -35.16
C SER A 8 26.61 44.69 -35.43
N GLU A 9 25.88 43.91 -34.63
CA GLU A 9 24.52 44.17 -34.11
C GLU A 9 23.29 44.09 -35.04
N ALA A 10 22.41 43.11 -34.77
CA ALA A 10 21.17 43.29 -33.99
C ALA A 10 19.97 42.48 -34.50
N SER A 11 19.36 41.75 -33.54
CA SER A 11 17.96 41.32 -33.47
C SER A 11 17.45 40.22 -34.42
N GLY A 12 16.74 39.26 -33.86
CA GLY A 12 15.80 38.43 -34.63
C GLY A 12 15.59 37.02 -34.09
N GLY A 13 14.52 36.84 -33.32
CA GLY A 13 13.70 35.62 -33.40
C GLY A 13 14.06 34.46 -32.49
N CYS A 14 13.22 34.27 -31.47
CA CYS A 14 12.89 32.97 -30.93
C CYS A 14 12.45 32.05 -32.09
N GLY A 15 13.36 31.20 -32.54
CA GLY A 15 13.17 30.36 -33.73
C GLY A 15 14.23 29.28 -33.83
N GLY A 16 14.66 28.75 -32.68
CA GLY A 16 15.46 27.54 -32.63
C GLY A 16 14.58 26.36 -33.01
N ILE A 17 14.43 26.10 -34.31
CA ILE A 17 14.04 24.80 -34.82
C ILE A 17 14.95 23.80 -34.11
N VAL A 18 14.37 22.97 -33.24
CA VAL A 18 15.05 21.87 -32.57
C VAL A 18 15.69 21.05 -33.68
N ARG A 19 17.02 21.20 -33.86
CA ARG A 19 17.79 20.35 -34.74
C ARG A 19 17.46 18.94 -34.32
N SER A 20 16.84 18.18 -35.21
CA SER A 20 16.49 16.77 -35.02
C SER A 20 17.67 16.06 -34.38
N SER A 21 17.59 15.87 -33.07
CA SER A 21 18.64 15.22 -32.29
C SER A 21 18.73 13.80 -32.79
N ASP A 22 19.86 13.47 -33.42
CA ASP A 22 20.17 12.12 -33.89
C ASP A 22 19.89 11.12 -32.75
N PRO A 23 18.85 10.26 -32.89
CA PRO A 23 18.41 9.37 -31.82
C PRO A 23 19.53 8.48 -31.29
N ALA A 24 20.48 8.09 -32.15
CA ALA A 24 21.63 7.28 -31.76
C ALA A 24 22.61 8.06 -30.87
N LYS A 25 22.83 9.35 -31.16
CA LYS A 25 23.66 10.23 -30.31
C LYS A 25 23.00 10.50 -28.97
N PHE A 26 21.68 10.70 -28.95
CA PHE A 26 20.93 10.86 -27.71
C PHE A 26 21.07 9.64 -26.79
N ILE A 27 20.85 8.44 -27.33
CA ILE A 27 20.99 7.18 -26.57
C ILE A 27 22.43 6.96 -26.09
N SER A 28 23.43 7.27 -26.93
CA SER A 28 24.85 7.19 -26.52
C SER A 28 25.17 8.16 -25.39
N THR A 29 24.64 9.37 -25.42
CA THR A 29 24.84 10.37 -24.36
C THR A 29 24.22 9.91 -23.05
N ILE A 30 22.98 9.42 -23.06
CA ILE A 30 22.33 8.88 -21.86
C ILE A 30 23.17 7.72 -21.29
N GLY A 31 23.62 6.79 -22.12
CA GLY A 31 24.46 5.67 -21.67
C GLY A 31 25.74 6.15 -20.99
N LYS A 32 26.45 7.13 -21.58
CA LYS A 32 27.67 7.70 -20.99
C LYS A 32 27.40 8.45 -19.68
N SER A 33 26.34 9.24 -19.61
CA SER A 33 25.94 9.93 -18.37
C SER A 33 25.58 8.93 -17.27
N ALA A 34 24.86 7.86 -17.61
CA ALA A 34 24.54 6.79 -16.68
C ALA A 34 25.79 6.08 -16.15
N ASP A 35 26.80 5.81 -16.99
CA ASP A 35 28.06 5.22 -16.54
C ASP A 35 28.88 6.18 -15.64
N GLN A 36 28.85 7.49 -15.89
CA GLN A 36 29.52 8.48 -15.04
C GLN A 36 28.85 8.59 -13.66
N LEU A 37 27.52 8.67 -13.63
CA LEU A 37 26.75 8.68 -12.39
C LEU A 37 26.97 7.40 -11.58
N LEU A 38 27.05 6.25 -12.24
CA LEU A 38 27.30 4.98 -11.58
C LEU A 38 28.66 4.97 -10.87
N LYS A 39 29.70 5.51 -11.52
CA LYS A 39 31.03 5.67 -10.89
C LYS A 39 30.98 6.58 -9.66
N HIS A 40 30.24 7.67 -9.73
CA HIS A 40 30.09 8.57 -8.59
C HIS A 40 29.36 7.89 -7.43
N LEU A 41 28.27 7.16 -7.71
CA LEU A 41 27.54 6.39 -6.71
C LEU A 41 28.42 5.31 -6.06
N HIS A 42 29.33 4.68 -6.81
CA HIS A 42 30.29 3.74 -6.23
C HIS A 42 31.23 4.40 -5.21
N VAL A 43 31.70 5.62 -5.49
CA VAL A 43 32.54 6.39 -4.54
C VAL A 43 31.73 6.73 -3.28
N LEU A 44 30.51 7.25 -3.44
CA LEU A 44 29.64 7.56 -2.31
C LEU A 44 29.30 6.33 -1.46
N THR A 45 29.07 5.19 -2.12
CA THR A 45 28.85 3.92 -1.42
C THR A 45 30.04 3.55 -0.55
N GLN A 46 31.25 3.67 -1.09
CA GLN A 46 32.48 3.32 -0.36
C GLN A 46 32.66 4.26 0.85
N GLU A 47 32.50 5.56 0.65
CA GLU A 47 32.59 6.57 1.71
C GLU A 47 31.54 6.35 2.81
N ALA A 48 30.30 6.06 2.43
CA ALA A 48 29.23 5.75 3.38
C ALA A 48 29.52 4.51 4.22
N LEU A 49 30.13 3.48 3.62
CA LEU A 49 30.51 2.25 4.34
C LEU A 49 31.72 2.48 5.25
N ASP A 50 32.71 3.25 4.82
CA ASP A 50 33.91 3.55 5.61
C ASP A 50 33.59 4.41 6.85
N HIS A 51 32.58 5.28 6.76
CA HIS A 51 32.13 6.13 7.86
C HIS A 51 30.86 5.63 8.58
N ALA A 52 30.30 4.50 8.14
CA ALA A 52 29.02 3.97 8.61
C ALA A 52 27.87 5.01 8.58
N ASP A 53 27.87 5.87 7.55
CA ASP A 53 26.84 6.89 7.36
C ASP A 53 25.61 6.31 6.66
N LEU A 54 24.63 5.94 7.48
CA LEU A 54 23.33 5.41 7.04
C LEU A 54 22.56 6.38 6.15
N THR A 55 22.67 7.68 6.37
CA THR A 55 21.92 8.69 5.61
C THR A 55 22.45 8.77 4.18
N VAL A 56 23.78 8.80 4.03
CA VAL A 56 24.41 8.78 2.71
C VAL A 56 24.16 7.45 2.01
N LEU A 57 24.18 6.33 2.74
CA LEU A 57 23.89 5.01 2.18
C LEU A 57 22.45 4.90 1.65
N THR A 58 21.43 5.29 2.43
CA THR A 58 20.03 5.23 1.99
C THR A 58 19.75 6.23 0.86
N GLY A 59 20.34 7.44 0.90
CA GLY A 59 20.30 8.40 -0.21
C GLY A 59 20.93 7.85 -1.50
N THR A 60 22.07 7.17 -1.40
CA THR A 60 22.73 6.52 -2.54
C THR A 60 21.87 5.40 -3.13
N ILE A 61 21.19 4.62 -2.29
CA ILE A 61 20.22 3.60 -2.73
C ILE A 61 19.05 4.25 -3.49
N GLY A 62 18.46 5.31 -2.93
CA GLY A 62 17.39 6.07 -3.57
C GLY A 62 17.80 6.60 -4.95
N ALA A 63 18.97 7.22 -5.04
CA ALA A 63 19.53 7.72 -6.31
C ALA A 63 19.78 6.60 -7.32
N THR A 64 20.36 5.48 -6.88
CA THR A 64 20.62 4.30 -7.74
C THR A 64 19.32 3.73 -8.29
N ALA A 65 18.28 3.61 -7.46
CA ALA A 65 16.98 3.10 -7.86
C ALA A 65 16.23 4.05 -8.81
N LEU A 66 16.33 5.36 -8.59
CA LEU A 66 15.77 6.38 -9.47
C LEU A 66 16.38 6.27 -10.87
N LEU A 67 17.71 6.27 -10.97
CA LEU A 67 18.42 6.15 -12.25
C LEU A 67 18.13 4.82 -12.95
N LYS A 68 18.02 3.72 -12.20
CA LYS A 68 17.57 2.42 -12.73
C LYS A 68 16.19 2.52 -13.37
N ASN A 69 15.24 3.16 -12.70
CA ASN A 69 13.87 3.33 -13.21
C ASN A 69 13.81 4.27 -14.42
N CYS A 70 14.60 5.35 -14.43
CA CYS A 70 14.73 6.23 -15.60
C CYS A 70 15.25 5.45 -16.82
N LEU A 71 16.30 4.63 -16.65
CA LEU A 71 16.81 3.78 -17.73
C LEU A 71 15.75 2.79 -18.22
N ARG A 72 14.97 2.19 -17.32
CA ARG A 72 13.86 1.30 -17.68
C ARG A 72 12.81 2.00 -18.52
N PHE A 73 12.44 3.22 -18.15
CA PHE A 73 11.49 4.04 -18.91
C PHE A 73 11.98 4.31 -20.34
N TYR A 74 13.24 4.74 -20.49
CA TYR A 74 13.84 4.91 -21.82
C TYR A 74 13.86 3.61 -22.63
N ILE A 75 14.21 2.48 -22.01
CA ILE A 75 14.19 1.17 -22.68
C ILE A 75 12.79 0.82 -23.18
N GLN A 76 11.75 1.09 -22.38
CA GLN A 76 10.35 0.78 -22.74
C GLN A 76 9.86 1.62 -23.91
N ILE A 77 10.11 2.93 -23.91
CA ILE A 77 9.75 3.80 -25.04
C ILE A 77 10.48 3.38 -26.32
N LEU A 78 11.76 3.02 -26.20
CA LEU A 78 12.59 2.66 -27.36
C LEU A 78 12.30 1.25 -27.89
N SER A 79 11.76 0.34 -27.06
CA SER A 79 11.41 -1.01 -27.50
C SER A 79 10.25 -1.02 -28.51
N ASP A 80 9.35 -0.04 -28.44
CA ASP A 80 8.25 0.10 -29.39
C ASP A 80 8.74 0.54 -30.78
N VAL A 81 9.95 1.10 -30.87
CA VAL A 81 10.52 1.69 -32.09
C VAL A 81 11.49 0.73 -32.82
N LYS A 82 11.68 -0.51 -32.36
CA LYS A 82 12.59 -1.54 -32.95
C LYS A 82 13.94 -0.97 -33.42
N SER A 83 14.65 -0.24 -32.55
CA SER A 83 15.98 0.31 -32.88
C SER A 83 17.13 -0.58 -32.32
N PRO A 84 18.20 -0.82 -33.10
CA PRO A 84 19.34 -1.64 -32.68
C PRO A 84 20.30 -0.94 -31.69
N SER A 85 20.06 0.31 -31.28
CA SER A 85 20.97 1.09 -30.41
C SER A 85 20.61 1.05 -28.91
N ILE A 86 19.76 0.13 -28.46
CA ILE A 86 19.25 0.07 -27.07
C ILE A 86 20.22 -0.65 -26.10
N GLU A 87 21.17 -1.42 -26.63
CA GLU A 87 22.11 -2.22 -25.83
C GLU A 87 22.91 -1.46 -24.74
N PRO A 88 23.44 -0.24 -24.95
CA PRO A 88 24.12 0.50 -23.89
C PRO A 88 23.19 0.81 -22.70
N LEU A 89 21.90 1.10 -22.95
CA LEU A 89 20.94 1.37 -21.89
C LEU A 89 20.57 0.10 -21.12
N ARG A 90 20.41 -1.03 -21.81
CA ARG A 90 20.18 -2.34 -21.17
C ARG A 90 21.35 -2.75 -20.29
N THR A 91 22.57 -2.52 -20.77
CA THR A 91 23.79 -2.79 -20.00
C THR A 91 23.86 -1.90 -18.77
N GLY A 92 23.61 -0.59 -18.93
CA GLY A 92 23.51 0.35 -17.80
C GLY A 92 22.47 -0.11 -16.79
N TYR A 93 21.25 -0.45 -17.23
CA TYR A 93 20.17 -0.93 -16.37
C TYR A 93 20.60 -2.16 -15.54
N LYS A 94 21.29 -3.14 -16.15
CA LYS A 94 21.81 -4.31 -15.43
C LYS A 94 22.80 -3.92 -14.32
N LYS A 95 23.77 -3.05 -14.63
CA LYS A 95 24.76 -2.58 -13.64
C LYS A 95 24.09 -1.86 -12.46
N TYR A 96 23.13 -0.97 -12.74
CA TYR A 96 22.37 -0.29 -11.70
C TYR A 96 21.51 -1.26 -10.86
N ASN A 97 20.99 -2.32 -11.49
CA ASN A 97 20.25 -3.35 -10.76
C ASN A 97 21.16 -4.17 -9.84
N GLU A 98 22.33 -4.59 -10.32
CA GLU A 98 23.34 -5.29 -9.50
C GLU A 98 23.78 -4.43 -8.31
N MET A 99 24.03 -3.14 -8.55
CA MET A 99 24.38 -2.20 -7.50
C MET A 99 23.25 -2.04 -6.47
N CYS A 100 21.99 -1.91 -6.91
CA CYS A 100 20.83 -1.87 -6.02
C CYS A 100 20.77 -3.10 -5.09
N GLU A 101 21.00 -4.30 -5.64
CA GLU A 101 20.96 -5.54 -4.85
C GLU A 101 22.11 -5.61 -3.85
N ALA A 102 23.34 -5.28 -4.29
CA ALA A 102 24.50 -5.24 -3.41
C ALA A 102 24.33 -4.23 -2.26
N LEU A 103 23.81 -3.03 -2.55
CA LEU A 103 23.55 -2.02 -1.54
C LEU A 103 22.49 -2.47 -0.52
N ALA A 104 21.44 -3.16 -0.96
CA ALA A 104 20.41 -3.68 -0.07
C ALA A 104 20.95 -4.73 0.90
N GLU A 105 21.81 -5.63 0.42
CA GLU A 105 22.50 -6.62 1.28
C GLU A 105 23.39 -5.94 2.31
N ARG A 106 24.11 -4.88 1.92
CA ARG A 106 24.98 -4.11 2.84
C ARG A 106 24.18 -3.36 3.89
N LEU A 107 23.06 -2.75 3.49
CA LEU A 107 22.15 -2.08 4.42
C LEU A 107 21.57 -3.07 5.44
N LEU A 108 21.15 -4.25 4.99
CA LEU A 108 20.68 -5.33 5.87
C LEU A 108 21.79 -5.77 6.84
N ASP A 109 23.00 -6.05 6.36
CA ASP A 109 24.13 -6.45 7.20
C ASP A 109 24.43 -5.41 8.29
N LEU A 110 24.46 -4.13 7.93
CA LEU A 110 24.70 -3.04 8.87
C LEU A 110 23.66 -2.99 9.99
N HIS A 111 22.36 -3.02 9.63
CA HIS A 111 21.29 -3.03 10.63
C HIS A 111 21.32 -4.30 11.51
N CYS A 112 21.57 -5.47 10.93
CA CYS A 112 21.71 -6.73 11.69
C CYS A 112 22.89 -6.68 12.66
N ARG A 113 24.02 -6.08 12.27
CA ARG A 113 25.18 -5.86 13.14
C ARG A 113 24.86 -4.88 14.27
N LEU A 114 24.17 -3.78 13.98
CA LEU A 114 23.74 -2.82 14.99
C LEU A 114 22.83 -3.48 16.04
N LEU A 115 21.84 -4.24 15.56
CA LEU A 115 20.94 -5.02 16.41
C LEU A 115 21.69 -6.04 17.27
N SER A 116 22.52 -6.87 16.65
CA SER A 116 23.19 -7.99 17.33
C SER A 116 24.32 -7.59 18.27
N LEU A 117 25.01 -6.47 18.01
CA LEU A 117 26.17 -6.05 18.80
C LEU A 117 25.84 -4.99 19.85
N TYR A 118 24.85 -4.14 19.62
CA TYR A 118 24.59 -2.98 20.49
C TYR A 118 23.21 -2.99 21.14
N ILE A 119 22.15 -3.36 20.41
CA ILE A 119 20.78 -3.21 20.91
C ILE A 119 20.35 -4.41 21.74
N ILE A 120 20.70 -5.61 21.26
CA ILE A 120 20.27 -6.87 21.86
C ILE A 120 21.30 -7.38 22.89
N GLN A 121 22.26 -6.54 23.29
CA GLN A 121 23.33 -6.87 24.22
C GLN A 121 23.27 -5.94 25.43
N ASP A 122 22.71 -6.43 26.53
CA ASP A 122 22.72 -5.73 27.82
C ASP A 122 23.04 -6.74 28.93
N ALA A 123 24.05 -6.45 29.75
CA ALA A 123 24.56 -7.42 30.73
C ALA A 123 23.52 -7.72 31.82
N ASP A 124 22.83 -6.70 32.32
CA ASP A 124 21.90 -6.83 33.44
C ASP A 124 20.62 -7.58 33.04
N CYS A 125 20.12 -7.31 31.82
CA CYS A 125 18.96 -8.03 31.26
C CYS A 125 19.28 -9.50 30.92
N LEU A 126 20.55 -9.83 30.69
CA LEU A 126 21.00 -11.17 30.30
C LEU A 126 21.54 -12.01 31.47
N ASP A 127 21.60 -11.43 32.67
CA ASP A 127 21.96 -12.14 33.89
C ASP A 127 20.75 -12.95 34.43
N TRP A 128 20.49 -14.07 33.75
CA TRP A 128 19.37 -14.98 34.02
C TRP A 128 19.52 -15.71 35.35
N GLU A 129 20.75 -15.93 35.82
CA GLU A 129 21.04 -16.70 37.04
C GLU A 129 21.01 -15.85 38.31
N ASN A 130 20.81 -14.54 38.19
CA ASN A 130 20.76 -13.63 39.33
C ASN A 130 19.67 -14.02 40.34
N ASP A 131 20.01 -14.04 41.63
CA ASP A 131 19.07 -14.34 42.72
C ASP A 131 18.07 -13.21 42.99
N LYS A 132 18.25 -12.02 42.39
CA LYS A 132 17.36 -10.86 42.55
C LYS A 132 16.39 -10.71 41.37
N PRO A 133 15.13 -10.31 41.64
CA PRO A 133 14.17 -10.01 40.58
C PRO A 133 14.65 -8.79 39.76
N PHE A 134 14.27 -8.75 38.48
CA PHE A 134 14.63 -7.64 37.61
C PHE A 134 13.74 -6.45 37.90
N PHE A 135 14.32 -5.35 38.39
CA PHE A 135 13.59 -4.15 38.80
C PHE A 135 12.34 -4.50 39.62
N GLU A 136 12.50 -5.36 40.63
CA GLU A 136 11.41 -5.76 41.54
C GLU A 136 10.18 -6.36 40.81
N SER A 137 10.39 -6.97 39.64
CA SER A 137 9.35 -7.54 38.76
C SER A 137 8.37 -6.53 38.17
N GLU A 138 8.63 -5.22 38.26
CA GLU A 138 7.70 -4.20 37.76
C GLU A 138 7.77 -4.01 36.24
N ARG A 139 8.83 -4.49 35.59
CA ARG A 139 9.15 -4.14 34.19
C ARG A 139 9.79 -5.28 33.39
N GLY A 140 9.53 -5.30 32.09
CA GLY A 140 10.25 -6.12 31.13
C GLY A 140 11.64 -5.57 30.80
N SER A 141 12.47 -6.35 30.10
CA SER A 141 13.85 -5.99 29.82
C SER A 141 13.99 -4.78 28.89
N TYR A 142 15.09 -4.04 29.06
CA TYR A 142 15.44 -2.95 28.15
C TYR A 142 15.75 -3.47 26.75
N ILE A 143 16.25 -4.70 26.62
CA ILE A 143 16.58 -5.33 25.34
C ILE A 143 15.36 -5.37 24.41
N ILE A 144 14.21 -5.86 24.90
CA ILE A 144 13.00 -5.96 24.08
C ILE A 144 12.43 -4.58 23.76
N GLN A 145 12.46 -3.65 24.72
CA GLN A 145 12.00 -2.27 24.51
C GLN A 145 12.85 -1.53 23.45
N MET A 146 14.18 -1.61 23.58
CA MET A 146 15.11 -0.97 22.64
C MET A 146 15.05 -1.63 21.27
N TRP A 147 14.94 -2.96 21.21
CA TRP A 147 14.73 -3.69 19.96
C TRP A 147 13.45 -3.23 19.25
N TRP A 148 12.33 -3.15 19.98
CA TRP A 148 11.06 -2.67 19.44
C TRP A 148 11.15 -1.25 18.87
N LEU A 149 11.70 -0.31 19.66
CA LEU A 149 11.85 1.08 19.25
C LEU A 149 12.74 1.20 18.02
N TYR A 150 13.84 0.46 17.98
CA TYR A 150 14.74 0.46 16.84
C TYR A 150 14.08 -0.11 15.57
N MET A 151 13.35 -1.22 15.69
CA MET A 151 12.63 -1.82 14.56
C MET A 151 11.56 -0.86 14.02
N GLN A 152 10.82 -0.16 14.88
CA GLN A 152 9.82 0.82 14.46
C GLN A 152 10.45 2.05 13.78
N GLY A 153 11.48 2.64 14.39
CA GLY A 153 12.18 3.79 13.80
C GLY A 153 12.79 3.43 12.45
N THR A 154 13.49 2.30 12.38
CA THR A 154 14.10 1.85 11.12
C THR A 154 13.06 1.56 10.05
N LYS A 155 11.90 1.00 10.40
CA LYS A 155 10.81 0.80 9.43
C LYS A 155 10.37 2.11 8.81
N GLU A 156 10.15 3.14 9.62
CA GLU A 156 9.75 4.47 9.15
C GLU A 156 10.84 5.09 8.26
N ASP A 157 12.10 5.02 8.67
CA ASP A 157 13.24 5.50 7.88
C ASP A 157 13.34 4.78 6.53
N LEU A 158 13.21 3.45 6.52
CA LEU A 158 13.25 2.65 5.30
C LEU A 158 12.09 3.01 4.35
N TRP A 159 10.88 3.24 4.88
CA TRP A 159 9.70 3.58 4.07
C TRP A 159 9.88 4.93 3.37
N ASN A 160 10.56 5.87 4.04
CA ASN A 160 10.77 7.22 3.54
C ASN A 160 12.01 7.36 2.63
N THR A 161 13.02 6.49 2.76
CA THR A 161 14.32 6.68 2.10
C THR A 161 14.65 5.70 0.99
N VAL A 162 14.15 4.45 1.04
CA VAL A 162 14.51 3.40 0.07
C VAL A 162 13.30 2.88 -0.72
N PRO A 163 13.51 2.26 -1.90
CA PRO A 163 12.41 1.75 -2.70
C PRO A 163 11.52 0.73 -1.94
N PRO A 164 10.20 0.74 -2.12
CA PRO A 164 9.24 0.00 -1.29
C PRO A 164 9.53 -1.50 -1.11
N LYS A 165 9.75 -2.20 -2.23
CA LYS A 165 10.05 -3.64 -2.21
C LYS A 165 11.40 -3.95 -1.56
N MET A 166 12.35 -3.03 -1.69
CA MET A 166 13.66 -3.15 -1.05
C MET A 166 13.53 -2.89 0.45
N ALA A 167 12.79 -1.86 0.84
CA ALA A 167 12.47 -1.53 2.22
C ALA A 167 11.87 -2.74 2.95
N GLN A 168 10.81 -3.33 2.39
CA GLN A 168 10.16 -4.52 2.94
C GLN A 168 11.11 -5.70 3.07
N ARG A 169 11.93 -5.96 2.04
CA ARG A 169 12.90 -7.07 2.08
C ARG A 169 13.97 -6.87 3.16
N VAL A 170 14.55 -5.67 3.25
CA VAL A 170 15.58 -5.35 4.27
C VAL A 170 14.95 -5.46 5.65
N PHE A 171 13.79 -4.86 5.86
CA PHE A 171 13.07 -4.92 7.13
C PHE A 171 12.70 -6.36 7.54
N ALA A 172 12.21 -7.17 6.60
CA ALA A 172 11.92 -8.58 6.82
C ALA A 172 13.19 -9.38 7.20
N GLY A 173 14.31 -9.08 6.54
CA GLY A 173 15.61 -9.67 6.87
C GLY A 173 16.05 -9.33 8.29
N MET A 174 15.97 -8.05 8.67
CA MET A 174 16.30 -7.59 10.03
C MET A 174 15.44 -8.30 11.08
N LEU A 175 14.13 -8.42 10.84
CA LEU A 175 13.21 -9.12 11.73
C LEU A 175 13.59 -10.58 11.88
N ASN A 176 13.87 -11.28 10.77
CA ASN A 176 14.22 -12.70 10.80
C ASN A 176 15.56 -12.99 11.50
N GLU A 177 16.60 -12.19 11.23
CA GLU A 177 17.91 -12.37 11.84
C GLU A 177 17.90 -12.03 13.34
N SER A 178 17.29 -10.92 13.72
CA SER A 178 17.16 -10.56 15.15
C SER A 178 16.31 -11.57 15.93
N LEU A 179 15.21 -12.06 15.35
CA LEU A 179 14.42 -13.13 15.96
C LEU A 179 15.21 -14.43 16.08
N THR A 180 16.15 -14.73 15.19
CA THR A 180 17.00 -15.91 15.33
C THR A 180 17.84 -15.83 16.61
N ILE A 181 18.44 -14.67 16.88
CA ILE A 181 19.21 -14.43 18.11
C ILE A 181 18.33 -14.57 19.34
N LEU A 182 17.19 -13.87 19.36
CA LEU A 182 16.27 -13.85 20.50
C LEU A 182 15.67 -15.24 20.76
N THR A 183 15.27 -15.96 19.72
CA THR A 183 14.70 -17.31 19.84
C THR A 183 15.70 -18.28 20.47
N VAL A 184 16.94 -18.31 19.98
CA VAL A 184 17.98 -19.17 20.55
C VAL A 184 18.22 -18.83 22.01
N ARG A 185 18.41 -17.54 22.31
CA ARG A 185 18.69 -17.05 23.66
C ARG A 185 17.60 -17.42 24.66
N TYR A 186 16.34 -17.07 24.37
CA TYR A 186 15.24 -17.33 25.29
C TYR A 186 14.90 -18.81 25.41
N SER A 187 15.14 -19.61 24.36
CA SER A 187 14.94 -21.06 24.44
C SER A 187 15.99 -21.76 25.30
N GLN A 188 17.23 -21.26 25.29
CA GLN A 188 18.38 -21.90 25.95
C GLN A 188 18.69 -21.32 27.34
N CYS A 189 18.15 -20.16 27.70
CA CYS A 189 18.41 -19.57 29.02
C CYS A 189 17.93 -20.46 30.17
N LEU A 190 18.63 -20.39 31.30
CA LEU A 190 18.28 -21.07 32.55
C LEU A 190 18.05 -19.99 33.63
N PRO A 191 16.83 -19.42 33.72
CA PRO A 191 16.55 -18.37 34.69
C PRO A 191 16.52 -18.95 36.11
N SER A 192 16.94 -18.14 37.07
CA SER A 192 16.61 -18.35 38.48
C SER A 192 15.09 -18.22 38.69
N GLU A 193 14.61 -18.63 39.87
CA GLU A 193 13.20 -18.44 40.24
C GLU A 193 12.82 -16.94 40.17
N ALA A 194 13.70 -16.06 40.64
CA ALA A 194 13.50 -14.61 40.63
C ALA A 194 13.49 -13.99 39.22
N ARG A 195 14.14 -14.63 38.23
CA ARG A 195 14.22 -14.15 36.84
C ARG A 195 13.23 -14.82 35.89
N THR A 196 12.48 -15.82 36.37
CA THR A 196 11.52 -16.56 35.53
C THR A 196 10.38 -15.64 35.05
N GLU A 197 9.91 -14.73 35.88
CA GLU A 197 8.87 -13.77 35.51
C GLU A 197 9.34 -12.83 34.38
N LEU A 198 10.57 -12.32 34.46
CA LEU A 198 11.18 -11.50 33.40
C LEU A 198 11.19 -12.25 32.07
N LEU A 199 11.60 -13.52 32.06
CA LEU A 199 11.63 -14.34 30.85
C LEU A 199 10.23 -14.42 30.19
N LEU A 200 9.20 -14.65 30.99
CA LEU A 200 7.83 -14.77 30.48
C LEU A 200 7.31 -13.43 29.94
N VAL A 201 7.57 -12.34 30.68
CA VAL A 201 7.22 -10.97 30.26
C VAL A 201 7.92 -10.63 28.94
N ASP A 202 9.21 -10.89 28.83
CA ASP A 202 9.99 -10.63 27.62
C ASP A 202 9.48 -11.40 26.41
N ILE A 203 9.23 -12.71 26.55
CA ILE A 203 8.72 -13.51 25.43
C ILE A 203 7.32 -13.03 25.02
N SER A 204 6.45 -12.71 25.98
CA SER A 204 5.10 -12.21 25.67
C SER A 204 5.14 -10.88 24.93
N ASN A 205 5.93 -9.92 25.43
CA ASN A 205 6.15 -8.63 24.79
C ASN A 205 6.77 -8.79 23.40
N LEU A 206 7.75 -9.68 23.24
CA LEU A 206 8.35 -9.98 21.94
C LEU A 206 7.31 -10.49 20.95
N LEU A 207 6.42 -11.41 21.34
CA LEU A 207 5.35 -11.92 20.47
C LEU A 207 4.35 -10.82 20.08
N PHE A 208 3.96 -9.95 21.02
CA PHE A 208 3.08 -8.80 20.73
C PHE A 208 3.73 -7.80 19.78
N CYS A 209 5.01 -7.48 20.01
CA CYS A 209 5.78 -6.61 19.13
C CYS A 209 5.88 -7.21 17.72
N VAL A 210 6.24 -8.50 17.59
CA VAL A 210 6.31 -9.15 16.29
C VAL A 210 4.96 -9.13 15.58
N ALA A 211 3.85 -9.36 16.27
CA ALA A 211 2.52 -9.30 15.67
C ALA A 211 2.17 -7.90 15.11
N GLN A 212 2.76 -6.84 15.64
CA GLN A 212 2.62 -5.49 15.10
C GLN A 212 3.60 -5.17 13.96
N LEU A 213 4.77 -5.82 13.90
CA LEU A 213 5.74 -5.65 12.81
C LEU A 213 5.42 -6.52 11.59
N LEU A 214 4.85 -7.70 11.82
CA LEU A 214 4.58 -8.72 10.80
C LEU A 214 3.74 -8.20 9.62
N PRO A 215 2.68 -7.39 9.80
CA PRO A 215 1.90 -6.86 8.68
C PRO A 215 2.72 -6.09 7.65
N SER A 216 3.83 -5.45 8.05
CA SER A 216 4.70 -4.68 7.15
C SER A 216 5.46 -5.54 6.14
N ILE A 217 5.57 -6.85 6.38
CA ILE A 217 6.30 -7.80 5.52
C ILE A 217 5.38 -8.83 4.84
N CYS A 218 4.06 -8.73 5.09
CA CYS A 218 3.05 -9.60 4.50
C CYS A 218 2.43 -8.94 3.26
N ASP A 219 2.10 -9.77 2.26
CA ASP A 219 1.30 -9.34 1.10
C ASP A 219 -0.18 -9.74 1.27
N THR A 220 -0.45 -10.78 2.05
CA THR A 220 -1.79 -11.35 2.22
C THR A 220 -2.09 -11.68 3.69
N VAL A 221 -3.37 -11.93 4.00
CA VAL A 221 -3.78 -12.40 5.34
C VAL A 221 -3.24 -13.78 5.64
N GLN A 222 -3.10 -14.64 4.63
CA GLN A 222 -2.52 -15.98 4.81
C GLN A 222 -1.06 -15.89 5.28
N ASP A 223 -0.33 -14.91 4.74
CA ASP A 223 1.03 -14.60 5.17
C ASP A 223 1.07 -14.08 6.61
N LEU A 224 0.03 -13.37 7.08
CA LEU A 224 -0.06 -12.86 8.44
C LEU A 224 -0.47 -13.94 9.44
N THR A 225 -1.40 -14.83 9.08
CA THR A 225 -1.90 -15.88 9.97
C THR A 225 -0.97 -17.09 10.03
N GLY A 226 -0.06 -17.23 9.07
CA GLY A 226 0.75 -18.43 8.87
C GLY A 226 -0.10 -19.64 8.45
N SER A 227 -1.28 -19.38 7.88
CA SER A 227 -2.24 -20.41 7.46
C SER A 227 -1.86 -21.00 6.11
N GLY A 228 -1.74 -22.32 6.06
CA GLY A 228 -1.31 -23.06 4.88
C GLY A 228 0.14 -23.53 5.01
N GLN A 229 0.38 -24.79 4.67
CA GLN A 229 1.74 -25.28 4.47
C GLN A 229 2.38 -24.39 3.40
N ILE A 230 3.37 -23.58 3.79
CA ILE A 230 4.22 -22.77 2.91
C ILE A 230 3.62 -21.40 2.56
N THR A 231 3.79 -20.43 3.47
CA THR A 231 4.11 -19.06 3.02
C THR A 231 5.17 -19.17 1.92
N LYS A 232 4.87 -18.67 0.71
CA LYS A 232 5.77 -18.78 -0.46
C LYS A 232 7.16 -18.22 -0.13
N SER A 233 7.20 -17.22 0.74
CA SER A 233 8.43 -16.67 1.30
C SER A 233 9.00 -17.56 2.41
N LYS A 234 10.23 -18.04 2.18
CA LYS A 234 11.03 -18.73 3.20
C LYS A 234 11.14 -17.90 4.48
N MET A 235 11.35 -16.59 4.35
CA MET A 235 11.58 -15.69 5.47
C MET A 235 10.35 -15.55 6.37
N LEU A 236 9.15 -15.42 5.79
CA LEU A 236 7.90 -15.38 6.56
C LEU A 236 7.68 -16.69 7.33
N ARG A 237 7.96 -17.82 6.67
CA ARG A 237 7.89 -19.12 7.33
C ARG A 237 8.84 -19.19 8.53
N ASP A 238 10.07 -18.75 8.35
CA ASP A 238 11.08 -18.75 9.40
C ASP A 238 10.65 -17.88 10.59
N VAL A 239 10.05 -16.71 10.34
CA VAL A 239 9.46 -15.85 11.38
C VAL A 239 8.35 -16.58 12.15
N HIS A 240 7.37 -17.19 11.46
CA HIS A 240 6.30 -17.95 12.13
C HIS A 240 6.84 -19.12 12.94
N VAL A 241 7.84 -19.85 12.43
CA VAL A 241 8.45 -20.99 13.15
C VAL A 241 9.16 -20.50 14.42
N LYS A 242 9.94 -19.41 14.33
CA LYS A 242 10.61 -18.81 15.50
C LYS A 242 9.62 -18.32 16.55
N CYS A 243 8.57 -17.62 16.13
CA CYS A 243 7.51 -17.16 17.04
C CYS A 243 6.74 -18.32 17.67
N GLN A 244 6.48 -19.39 16.92
CA GLN A 244 5.87 -20.60 17.46
C GLN A 244 6.78 -21.27 18.50
N GLN A 245 8.10 -21.33 18.25
CA GLN A 245 9.07 -21.85 19.23
C GLN A 245 9.10 -21.02 20.51
N LEU A 246 9.15 -19.69 20.38
CA LEU A 246 9.07 -18.75 21.51
C LEU A 246 7.76 -18.94 22.29
N TYR A 247 6.64 -19.07 21.60
CA TYR A 247 5.34 -19.31 22.22
C TYR A 247 5.28 -20.65 22.96
N CYS A 248 5.84 -21.72 22.38
CA CYS A 248 5.99 -22.99 23.09
C CYS A 248 6.87 -22.84 24.34
N CYS A 249 7.96 -22.08 24.26
CA CYS A 249 8.83 -21.81 25.42
C CYS A 249 8.05 -21.07 26.53
N PHE A 250 7.29 -20.03 26.16
CA PHE A 250 6.42 -19.29 27.07
C PHE A 250 5.41 -20.20 27.78
N LEU A 251 4.71 -21.05 27.04
CA LEU A 251 3.72 -21.96 27.63
C LEU A 251 4.37 -22.99 28.55
N LEU A 252 5.45 -23.65 28.11
CA LEU A 252 6.10 -24.71 28.89
C LEU A 252 6.76 -24.19 30.17
N ARG A 253 7.28 -22.96 30.15
CA ARG A 253 7.93 -22.34 31.32
C ARG A 253 6.96 -21.57 32.23
N GLY A 254 5.88 -21.01 31.67
CA GLY A 254 4.94 -20.18 32.43
C GLY A 254 3.74 -20.93 33.01
N THR A 255 3.47 -22.15 32.53
CA THR A 255 2.30 -22.92 32.97
C THR A 255 2.63 -23.78 34.20
N SER A 256 1.69 -23.89 35.13
CA SER A 256 1.84 -24.78 36.29
C SER A 256 1.96 -26.25 35.88
N LEU A 257 2.77 -27.01 36.62
CA LEU A 257 3.03 -28.42 36.34
C LEU A 257 1.75 -29.28 36.36
N ASP A 258 0.79 -28.95 37.22
CA ASP A 258 -0.51 -29.63 37.29
C ASP A 258 -1.29 -29.50 35.96
N THR A 259 -1.30 -28.31 35.37
CA THR A 259 -1.98 -28.04 34.09
C THR A 259 -1.27 -28.77 32.95
N LEU A 260 0.07 -28.72 32.93
CA LEU A 260 0.86 -29.46 31.94
C LEU A 260 0.59 -30.97 32.07
N HIS A 261 0.62 -31.53 33.28
CA HIS A 261 0.33 -32.94 33.50
C HIS A 261 -1.06 -33.33 32.97
N LYS A 262 -2.09 -32.53 33.25
CA LYS A 262 -3.46 -32.76 32.75
C LYS A 262 -3.54 -32.79 31.23
N ILE A 263 -2.84 -31.88 30.54
CA ILE A 263 -2.84 -31.76 29.08
C ILE A 263 -2.05 -32.90 28.43
N PHE A 264 -0.83 -33.16 28.91
CA PHE A 264 0.09 -34.15 28.32
C PHE A 264 -0.21 -35.60 28.73
N LYS A 265 -1.09 -35.84 29.72
CA LYS A 265 -1.49 -37.20 30.14
C LYS A 265 -2.03 -38.07 28.99
N LYS A 266 -2.61 -37.45 27.95
CA LYS A 266 -3.15 -38.14 26.77
C LYS A 266 -2.16 -38.27 25.60
N GLY A 267 -0.88 -37.96 25.83
CA GLY A 267 0.17 -37.97 24.80
C GLY A 267 0.26 -36.66 24.01
N THR A 268 1.30 -36.54 23.19
CA THR A 268 1.63 -35.32 22.41
C THR A 268 0.96 -35.25 21.04
N ASP A 269 0.39 -36.37 20.56
CA ASP A 269 -0.04 -36.52 19.17
C ASP A 269 -1.25 -35.65 18.79
N ASN A 270 -2.05 -35.25 19.79
CA ASN A 270 -3.26 -34.43 19.62
C ASN A 270 -3.03 -32.93 19.90
N LEU A 271 -1.78 -32.50 20.12
CA LEU A 271 -1.47 -31.11 20.43
C LEU A 271 -1.24 -30.30 19.15
N ASN A 272 -2.27 -29.54 18.76
CA ASN A 272 -2.18 -28.56 17.66
C ASN A 272 -1.08 -27.49 17.89
N LEU A 273 -0.62 -27.33 19.15
CA LEU A 273 0.54 -26.50 19.51
C LEU A 273 1.84 -26.97 18.85
N LEU A 274 2.06 -28.28 18.78
CA LEU A 274 3.30 -28.89 18.31
C LEU A 274 3.24 -29.21 16.81
N ASN A 275 2.04 -29.46 16.29
CA ASN A 275 1.79 -29.76 14.90
C ASN A 275 0.63 -28.90 14.38
N PRO A 276 0.88 -27.64 13.96
CA PRO A 276 -0.13 -26.85 13.29
C PRO A 276 -0.45 -27.51 11.94
N LYS A 277 -1.47 -28.37 11.92
CA LYS A 277 -1.97 -29.03 10.71
C LYS A 277 -3.08 -28.17 10.11
N GLY A 278 -2.90 -27.72 8.87
CA GLY A 278 -4.00 -27.24 8.03
C GLY A 278 -4.03 -25.75 7.70
N ALA A 279 -5.23 -25.29 7.31
CA ALA A 279 -5.54 -23.91 6.88
C ALA A 279 -5.84 -22.95 8.04
N ALA A 280 -5.63 -23.37 9.29
CA ALA A 280 -5.90 -22.56 10.48
C ALA A 280 -4.78 -21.54 10.76
N PRO A 281 -5.06 -20.42 11.43
CA PRO A 281 -4.04 -19.51 11.97
C PRO A 281 -3.12 -20.20 12.98
N THR A 282 -1.86 -19.78 13.00
CA THR A 282 -0.85 -20.30 13.93
C THR A 282 -1.19 -19.97 15.39
N PRO A 283 -0.99 -20.87 16.36
CA PRO A 283 -1.40 -20.61 17.75
C PRO A 283 -0.81 -19.34 18.37
N TRP A 284 0.45 -19.00 18.04
CA TRP A 284 1.08 -17.78 18.54
C TRP A 284 0.39 -16.50 18.02
N ILE A 285 -0.13 -16.47 16.78
CA ILE A 285 -0.79 -15.27 16.23
C ILE A 285 -2.14 -15.03 16.90
N ILE A 286 -2.84 -16.12 17.25
CA ILE A 286 -4.10 -16.06 17.99
C ILE A 286 -3.86 -15.43 19.37
N PHE A 287 -2.80 -15.87 20.05
CA PHE A 287 -2.37 -15.28 21.32
C PHE A 287 -1.96 -13.81 21.17
N ALA A 288 -1.18 -13.47 20.13
CA ALA A 288 -0.60 -12.14 19.98
C ALA A 288 -1.58 -11.07 19.48
N LEU A 289 -2.75 -11.45 18.94
CA LEU A 289 -3.79 -10.54 18.43
C LEU A 289 -5.13 -10.69 19.20
N PRO A 290 -5.17 -10.37 20.51
CA PRO A 290 -6.35 -10.59 21.34
C PRO A 290 -7.57 -9.75 20.91
N ASN A 291 -7.34 -8.59 20.28
CA ASN A 291 -8.42 -7.72 19.79
C ASN A 291 -9.15 -8.28 18.56
N ILE A 292 -8.48 -9.17 17.81
CA ILE A 292 -9.01 -9.80 16.60
C ILE A 292 -9.62 -11.17 16.95
N PHE A 293 -8.99 -11.89 17.85
CA PHE A 293 -9.44 -13.19 18.36
C PHE A 293 -9.97 -13.03 19.79
N LYS A 294 -11.14 -12.38 19.91
CA LYS A 294 -11.73 -12.00 21.21
C LYS A 294 -12.19 -13.20 22.06
N ASP A 295 -12.49 -14.33 21.43
CA ASP A 295 -12.94 -15.53 22.14
C ASP A 295 -11.78 -16.53 22.35
N GLY A 296 -11.26 -16.59 23.58
CA GLY A 296 -10.34 -17.66 24.01
C GLY A 296 -10.94 -19.07 23.97
N ASN A 297 -12.23 -19.19 23.57
CA ASN A 297 -12.96 -20.44 23.37
C ASN A 297 -13.00 -20.89 21.91
N ILE A 298 -12.15 -20.35 21.05
CA ILE A 298 -11.95 -20.90 19.71
C ILE A 298 -11.31 -22.28 19.87
N SER A 299 -12.15 -23.32 19.84
CA SER A 299 -11.67 -24.67 19.62
C SER A 299 -10.78 -24.62 18.37
N LEU A 300 -9.48 -24.92 18.50
CA LEU A 300 -8.49 -24.90 17.40
C LEU A 300 -8.95 -25.72 16.17
N ASN A 301 -9.97 -26.57 16.32
CA ASN A 301 -10.61 -27.35 15.28
C ASN A 301 -11.67 -26.58 14.43
N ARG A 302 -12.09 -25.37 14.83
CA ARG A 302 -13.07 -24.51 14.13
C ARG A 302 -12.45 -23.26 13.49
N LEU A 303 -11.12 -23.18 13.42
CA LEU A 303 -10.37 -22.06 12.82
C LEU A 303 -10.54 -21.94 11.29
N THR A 304 -11.38 -22.77 10.66
CA THR A 304 -11.81 -22.59 9.27
C THR A 304 -12.80 -21.43 9.11
N GLU A 305 -13.46 -21.00 10.19
CA GLU A 305 -14.42 -19.90 10.19
C GLU A 305 -13.85 -18.75 11.04
N VAL A 306 -12.79 -18.11 10.55
CA VAL A 306 -12.40 -16.79 11.08
C VAL A 306 -13.58 -15.85 10.83
N GLU A 307 -14.09 -15.22 11.89
CA GLU A 307 -15.20 -14.28 11.79
C GLU A 307 -14.93 -13.25 10.69
N GLU A 308 -15.96 -12.92 9.90
CA GLU A 308 -15.78 -12.11 8.69
C GLU A 308 -15.18 -10.74 8.99
N CYS A 309 -15.54 -10.15 10.14
CA CYS A 309 -14.98 -8.89 10.63
C CYS A 309 -13.50 -9.00 11.00
N SER A 310 -13.07 -10.14 11.57
CA SER A 310 -11.67 -10.39 11.91
C SER A 310 -10.80 -10.53 10.66
N THR A 311 -11.32 -11.14 9.59
CA THR A 311 -10.62 -11.22 8.31
C THR A 311 -10.42 -9.84 7.69
N LEU A 312 -11.46 -9.00 7.66
CA LEU A 312 -11.36 -7.61 7.18
C LEU A 312 -10.38 -6.78 8.02
N GLY A 313 -10.41 -6.93 9.35
CA GLY A 313 -9.47 -6.25 10.25
C GLY A 313 -8.01 -6.61 9.94
N MET A 314 -7.73 -7.89 9.67
CA MET A 314 -6.40 -8.33 9.27
C MET A 314 -6.00 -7.82 7.87
N GLU A 315 -6.93 -7.76 6.90
CA GLU A 315 -6.63 -7.16 5.59
C GLU A 315 -6.31 -5.67 5.70
N LEU A 316 -7.04 -4.94 6.56
CA LEU A 316 -6.75 -3.54 6.87
C LEU A 316 -5.38 -3.36 7.53
N MET A 317 -5.00 -4.24 8.47
CA MET A 317 -3.67 -4.21 9.08
C MET A 317 -2.56 -4.37 8.04
N VAL A 318 -2.70 -5.32 7.11
CA VAL A 318 -1.72 -5.53 6.03
C VAL A 318 -1.69 -4.32 5.10
N LEU A 319 -2.85 -3.74 4.75
CA LEU A 319 -2.95 -2.55 3.90
C LEU A 319 -2.25 -1.34 4.50
N LEU A 320 -2.53 -1.02 5.77
CA LEU A 320 -1.98 0.14 6.46
C LEU A 320 -0.48 0.02 6.75
N ALA A 321 0.04 -1.21 6.77
CA ALA A 321 1.44 -1.48 7.06
C ALA A 321 2.36 -1.43 5.81
N GLN A 322 1.81 -1.27 4.61
CA GLN A 322 2.58 -1.24 3.36
C GLN A 322 3.48 0.01 3.25
N PRO A 323 4.65 -0.09 2.59
CA PRO A 323 5.56 1.03 2.31
C PRO A 323 5.00 2.12 1.43
N GLN A 324 4.11 1.75 0.51
CA GLN A 324 3.42 2.67 -0.38
C GLN A 324 2.00 2.18 -0.62
N ALA A 325 1.16 3.08 -1.15
CA ALA A 325 -0.20 2.76 -1.53
C ALA A 325 -0.22 1.57 -2.51
N ASN A 326 -0.68 0.42 -2.02
CA ASN A 326 -0.93 -0.75 -2.84
C ASN A 326 -2.38 -0.69 -3.33
N TRP A 327 -2.58 -0.13 -4.53
CA TRP A 327 -3.91 0.06 -5.12
C TRP A 327 -4.68 -1.25 -5.30
N ALA A 328 -3.99 -2.35 -5.59
CA ALA A 328 -4.64 -3.65 -5.73
C ALA A 328 -5.17 -4.16 -4.37
N LEU A 329 -4.39 -3.99 -3.30
CA LEU A 329 -4.81 -4.35 -1.96
C LEU A 329 -5.91 -3.41 -1.44
N LEU A 330 -5.83 -2.12 -1.75
CA LEU A 330 -6.87 -1.15 -1.43
C LEU A 330 -8.20 -1.53 -2.09
N LEU A 331 -8.20 -1.79 -3.40
CA LEU A 331 -9.39 -2.23 -4.12
C LEU A 331 -9.93 -3.54 -3.55
N LYS A 332 -9.06 -4.50 -3.22
CA LYS A 332 -9.46 -5.74 -2.57
C LYS A 332 -10.19 -5.47 -1.26
N VAL A 333 -9.65 -4.62 -0.37
CA VAL A 333 -10.27 -4.28 0.92
C VAL A 333 -11.60 -3.56 0.73
N LEU A 334 -11.66 -2.58 -0.18
CA LEU A 334 -12.87 -1.82 -0.46
C LEU A 334 -13.99 -2.70 -1.04
N CYS A 335 -13.65 -3.69 -1.86
CA CYS A 335 -14.62 -4.61 -2.46
C CYS A 335 -14.91 -5.85 -1.61
N SER A 336 -14.17 -6.06 -0.52
CA SER A 336 -14.33 -7.24 0.32
C SER A 336 -15.62 -7.19 1.14
N LYS A 337 -16.23 -8.36 1.32
CA LYS A 337 -17.41 -8.58 2.17
C LYS A 337 -18.53 -7.55 1.89
N LYS A 338 -18.99 -7.53 0.63
CA LYS A 338 -20.09 -6.68 0.15
C LYS A 338 -19.86 -5.18 0.42
N PHE A 339 -18.66 -4.69 0.11
CA PHE A 339 -18.31 -3.27 0.22
C PHE A 339 -18.45 -2.65 1.62
N LYS A 340 -18.36 -3.44 2.70
CA LYS A 340 -18.60 -2.97 4.07
C LYS A 340 -17.73 -1.78 4.48
N VAL A 341 -16.43 -1.83 4.17
CA VAL A 341 -15.50 -0.73 4.47
C VAL A 341 -15.84 0.51 3.64
N LEU A 342 -16.12 0.32 2.34
CA LEU A 342 -16.49 1.40 1.44
C LEU A 342 -17.79 2.09 1.89
N ARG A 343 -18.79 1.34 2.38
CA ARG A 343 -20.04 1.87 2.94
C ARG A 343 -19.79 2.75 4.16
N ILE A 344 -18.97 2.30 5.11
CA ILE A 344 -18.63 3.07 6.31
C ILE A 344 -17.94 4.38 5.90
N LEU A 345 -16.98 4.31 4.97
CA LEU A 345 -16.28 5.48 4.46
C LEU A 345 -17.23 6.44 3.74
N LEU A 346 -18.11 5.94 2.87
CA LEU A 346 -19.05 6.76 2.12
C LEU A 346 -20.03 7.48 3.05
N ASN A 347 -20.56 6.80 4.06
CA ASN A 347 -21.42 7.41 5.08
C ASN A 347 -20.68 8.53 5.83
N GLU A 348 -19.49 8.26 6.33
CA GLU A 348 -18.69 9.27 7.05
C GLU A 348 -18.32 10.47 6.17
N PHE A 349 -17.93 10.23 4.91
CA PHE A 349 -17.60 11.30 3.99
C PHE A 349 -18.81 12.16 3.68
N MET A 350 -19.96 11.52 3.42
CA MET A 350 -21.17 12.23 3.06
C MET A 350 -21.76 13.00 4.26
N GLU A 351 -21.76 12.45 5.47
CA GLU A 351 -22.17 13.15 6.70
C GLU A 351 -21.29 14.37 6.99
N ARG A 352 -19.97 14.26 6.81
CA ARG A 352 -19.03 15.38 7.00
C ARG A 352 -19.10 16.41 5.89
N SER A 353 -19.62 16.03 4.72
CA SER A 353 -19.80 16.90 3.56
C SER A 353 -21.06 17.77 3.59
N ASN A 354 -21.69 18.01 4.75
CA ASN A 354 -22.95 18.76 4.95
C ASN A 354 -23.07 20.16 4.30
N GLN A 355 -22.03 20.65 3.60
CA GLN A 355 -22.08 21.87 2.78
C GLN A 355 -22.36 21.50 1.32
N GLU A 356 -23.20 22.27 0.62
CA GLU A 356 -23.46 22.08 -0.81
C GLU A 356 -22.16 22.21 -1.61
N LEU A 357 -21.48 21.09 -1.85
CA LEU A 357 -20.21 21.04 -2.56
C LEU A 357 -20.45 21.35 -4.03
N ARG A 358 -20.14 22.58 -4.43
CA ARG A 358 -20.08 22.98 -5.83
C ARG A 358 -18.72 22.58 -6.39
N LYS A 359 -18.69 22.01 -7.59
CA LYS A 359 -17.45 21.82 -8.36
C LYS A 359 -16.75 23.17 -8.50
N THR A 360 -15.67 23.38 -7.75
CA THR A 360 -14.75 24.47 -8.06
C THR A 360 -13.98 24.04 -9.31
N PRO A 361 -13.97 24.82 -10.41
CA PRO A 361 -13.15 24.50 -11.56
C PRO A 361 -11.69 24.62 -11.16
N LEU A 362 -11.05 23.50 -10.83
CA LEU A 362 -9.61 23.42 -10.68
C LEU A 362 -9.03 23.69 -12.08
N LYS A 363 -8.44 24.87 -12.27
CA LYS A 363 -7.56 25.08 -13.41
C LYS A 363 -6.36 24.17 -13.17
N ALA A 364 -6.26 23.11 -13.96
CA ALA A 364 -5.09 22.24 -13.98
C ALA A 364 -3.90 23.09 -14.42
N GLU A 365 -3.10 23.51 -13.45
CA GLU A 365 -1.85 24.25 -13.68
C GLU A 365 -0.69 23.34 -13.32
N ASP A 366 0.24 23.19 -14.26
CA ASP A 366 1.46 22.43 -14.09
C ASP A 366 2.19 22.86 -12.80
N CYS A 367 2.55 21.90 -11.94
CA CYS A 367 3.36 22.20 -10.75
C CYS A 367 4.86 22.36 -11.06
N GLY A 368 5.26 22.29 -12.34
CA GLY A 368 6.64 22.53 -12.80
C GLY A 368 7.67 21.46 -12.39
N ASN A 369 7.26 20.39 -11.70
CA ASN A 369 8.15 19.32 -11.26
C ASN A 369 8.40 18.26 -12.36
N LEU A 370 9.55 17.57 -12.27
CA LEU A 370 10.13 16.66 -13.29
C LEU A 370 9.20 15.52 -13.77
N LEU A 371 8.11 15.23 -13.07
CA LEU A 371 7.12 14.18 -13.40
C LEU A 371 5.66 14.69 -13.35
N CYS A 372 5.45 16.01 -13.42
CA CYS A 372 4.11 16.59 -13.46
C CYS A 372 3.39 16.18 -14.75
N SER A 373 2.23 15.54 -14.62
CA SER A 373 1.38 15.17 -15.75
C SER A 373 0.54 16.34 -16.30
N GLY A 374 0.61 17.51 -15.66
CA GLY A 374 -0.16 18.71 -16.01
C GLY A 374 -1.67 18.62 -15.73
N ASP A 375 -2.11 17.53 -15.09
CA ASP A 375 -3.50 17.28 -14.71
C ASP A 375 -3.88 17.87 -13.33
N GLY A 376 -2.95 18.56 -12.67
CA GLY A 376 -3.15 19.18 -11.36
C GLY A 376 -3.12 18.21 -10.17
N THR A 377 -2.96 16.89 -10.40
CA THR A 377 -2.94 15.88 -9.32
C THR A 377 -1.76 16.07 -8.36
N CYS A 378 -0.64 16.62 -8.84
CA CYS A 378 0.54 16.89 -8.03
C CYS A 378 0.36 18.00 -6.98
N LYS A 379 -0.72 18.79 -7.04
CA LYS A 379 -1.03 19.83 -6.04
C LYS A 379 -1.94 19.34 -4.90
N ASN A 380 -2.51 18.14 -4.99
CA ASN A 380 -3.36 17.55 -3.93
C ASN A 380 -2.57 17.01 -2.72
N MET A 381 -1.32 17.48 -2.50
CA MET A 381 -0.41 16.94 -1.48
C MET A 381 -0.69 17.41 -0.04
N ASP A 382 -1.67 18.27 0.21
CA ASP A 382 -2.03 18.70 1.57
C ASP A 382 -3.00 17.72 2.28
N THR A 383 -2.80 16.41 2.10
CA THR A 383 -3.49 15.35 2.85
C THR A 383 -2.88 15.10 4.24
N THR A 384 -1.79 15.79 4.58
CA THR A 384 -1.14 15.74 5.90
C THR A 384 -1.84 16.60 6.95
N SER A 385 -2.82 17.43 6.55
CA SER A 385 -3.64 18.19 7.49
C SER A 385 -4.66 17.28 8.19
N SER A 386 -4.81 17.45 9.51
CA SER A 386 -5.76 16.67 10.33
C SER A 386 -7.23 16.94 9.96
N THR A 387 -7.50 17.96 9.14
CA THR A 387 -8.82 18.35 8.68
C THR A 387 -8.85 18.46 7.17
N LEU A 388 -9.48 17.50 6.51
CA LEU A 388 -9.74 17.52 5.08
C LEU A 388 -10.64 18.73 4.73
N THR A 389 -10.32 19.43 3.63
CA THR A 389 -11.16 20.51 3.12
C THR A 389 -12.45 19.94 2.52
N PRO A 390 -13.52 20.75 2.38
CA PRO A 390 -14.75 20.30 1.71
C PRO A 390 -14.49 19.73 0.30
N ASN A 391 -13.54 20.30 -0.44
CA ASN A 391 -13.14 19.80 -1.76
C ASN A 391 -12.49 18.41 -1.71
N HIS A 392 -11.72 18.09 -0.66
CA HIS A 392 -11.17 16.75 -0.50
C HIS A 392 -12.28 15.71 -0.27
N TYR A 393 -13.30 16.03 0.52
CA TYR A 393 -14.45 15.14 0.68
C TYR A 393 -15.22 14.95 -0.63
N TYR A 394 -15.37 16.00 -1.45
CA TYR A 394 -15.97 15.90 -2.78
C TYR A 394 -15.25 14.88 -3.68
N GLU A 395 -13.91 14.96 -3.78
CA GLU A 395 -13.08 14.03 -4.55
C GLU A 395 -13.12 12.60 -4.00
N LEU A 396 -13.12 12.44 -2.67
CA LEU A 396 -13.23 11.13 -2.02
C LEU A 396 -14.58 10.46 -2.29
N ILE A 397 -15.68 11.22 -2.24
CA ILE A 397 -17.02 10.71 -2.54
C ILE A 397 -17.12 10.33 -4.02
N ILE A 398 -16.59 11.15 -4.94
CA ILE A 398 -16.52 10.80 -6.38
C ILE A 398 -15.78 9.48 -6.55
N SER A 399 -14.58 9.38 -6.00
CA SER A 399 -13.70 8.22 -6.16
C SER A 399 -14.34 6.96 -5.58
N ALA A 400 -14.93 7.04 -4.38
CA ALA A 400 -15.63 5.93 -3.75
C ALA A 400 -16.84 5.48 -4.57
N SER A 401 -17.62 6.43 -5.10
CA SER A 401 -18.78 6.14 -5.96
C SER A 401 -18.35 5.48 -7.26
N GLN A 402 -17.26 5.94 -7.88
CA GLN A 402 -16.71 5.34 -9.10
C GLN A 402 -16.29 3.88 -8.89
N VAL A 403 -15.64 3.56 -7.77
CA VAL A 403 -15.26 2.17 -7.45
C VAL A 403 -16.51 1.28 -7.39
N LEU A 404 -17.58 1.75 -6.74
CA LEU A 404 -18.83 0.99 -6.62
C LEU A 404 -19.54 0.84 -7.97
N LEU A 405 -19.56 1.89 -8.80
CA LEU A 405 -20.17 1.86 -10.14
C LEU A 405 -19.42 0.95 -11.12
N HIS A 406 -18.09 0.82 -10.98
CA HIS A 406 -17.28 -0.03 -11.86
C HIS A 406 -17.20 -1.50 -11.41
N VAL A 407 -17.31 -1.78 -10.10
CA VAL A 407 -17.08 -3.12 -9.54
C VAL A 407 -18.34 -3.77 -8.97
N GLY A 408 -19.30 -3.00 -8.49
CA GLY A 408 -20.49 -3.50 -7.78
C GLY A 408 -21.48 -4.23 -8.68
N ASN A 409 -22.16 -5.23 -8.11
CA ASN A 409 -23.31 -5.88 -8.73
C ASN A 409 -24.61 -5.09 -8.47
N GLU A 410 -25.68 -5.45 -9.19
CA GLU A 410 -27.00 -4.81 -9.09
C GLU A 410 -27.57 -4.77 -7.65
N GLU A 411 -27.53 -5.89 -6.94
CA GLU A 411 -28.00 -5.97 -5.56
C GLU A 411 -27.19 -5.07 -4.63
N GLU A 412 -25.87 -4.99 -4.86
CA GLU A 412 -24.94 -4.23 -4.02
C GLU A 412 -25.04 -2.72 -4.28
N LEU A 413 -25.30 -2.32 -5.52
CA LEU A 413 -25.60 -0.92 -5.86
C LEU A 413 -26.92 -0.48 -5.21
N ASN A 414 -27.99 -1.29 -5.31
CA ASN A 414 -29.28 -0.94 -4.72
C ASN A 414 -29.27 -0.95 -3.18
N GLU A 415 -28.62 -1.93 -2.56
CA GLU A 415 -28.58 -2.03 -1.10
C GLU A 415 -27.59 -1.01 -0.48
N TYR A 416 -26.46 -0.72 -1.13
CA TYR A 416 -25.38 0.05 -0.49
C TYR A 416 -25.17 1.44 -1.08
N PHE A 417 -25.31 1.66 -2.38
CA PHE A 417 -25.16 3.01 -2.95
C PHE A 417 -26.42 3.83 -2.71
N VAL A 418 -27.57 3.27 -3.06
CA VAL A 418 -28.85 3.99 -3.03
C VAL A 418 -29.29 4.26 -1.61
N GLU A 419 -29.17 3.30 -0.69
CA GLU A 419 -29.50 3.51 0.72
C GLU A 419 -28.70 4.68 1.31
N VAL A 420 -27.40 4.74 1.02
CA VAL A 420 -26.51 5.81 1.49
C VAL A 420 -26.89 7.16 0.88
N VAL A 421 -27.13 7.22 -0.44
CA VAL A 421 -27.54 8.47 -1.10
C VAL A 421 -28.89 8.96 -0.59
N MET A 422 -29.87 8.06 -0.39
CA MET A 422 -31.22 8.40 0.07
C MET A 422 -31.26 8.90 1.52
N GLN A 423 -30.30 8.49 2.36
CA GLN A 423 -30.19 8.98 3.73
C GLN A 423 -29.84 10.48 3.82
N HIS A 424 -29.32 11.09 2.74
CA HIS A 424 -29.01 12.52 2.73
C HIS A 424 -30.21 13.41 2.40
N SER A 425 -30.56 14.33 3.29
CA SER A 425 -31.75 15.19 3.21
C SER A 425 -31.90 16.07 1.95
N ASN A 426 -30.89 16.14 1.08
CA ASN A 426 -30.85 16.99 -0.11
C ASN A 426 -30.55 16.23 -1.42
N TRP A 427 -30.59 14.90 -1.42
CA TRP A 427 -30.17 14.10 -2.58
C TRP A 427 -30.96 14.40 -3.87
N ALA A 428 -32.26 14.73 -3.74
CA ALA A 428 -33.16 14.94 -4.89
C ALA A 428 -33.04 16.33 -5.56
N LYS A 429 -32.36 17.30 -4.93
CA LYS A 429 -32.27 18.68 -5.44
C LYS A 429 -31.57 18.78 -6.81
N CYS A 430 -30.71 17.81 -7.14
CA CYS A 430 -30.03 17.77 -8.45
C CYS A 430 -30.99 17.44 -9.61
N PHE A 431 -32.16 16.83 -9.34
CA PHE A 431 -33.15 16.43 -10.34
C PHE A 431 -34.32 17.43 -10.50
N GLU A 432 -34.30 18.56 -9.79
CA GLU A 432 -35.35 19.56 -9.90
C GLU A 432 -35.44 20.13 -11.33
N ARG A 433 -36.57 19.89 -12.00
CA ARG A 433 -36.85 20.32 -13.39
C ARG A 433 -36.69 21.82 -13.64
N ARG A 434 -36.66 22.66 -12.59
CA ARG A 434 -36.45 24.11 -12.69
C ARG A 434 -34.98 24.48 -12.91
N ASN A 435 -34.06 23.58 -12.59
CA ASN A 435 -32.62 23.77 -12.66
C ASN A 435 -31.99 22.87 -13.74
N VAL A 436 -32.50 22.94 -14.99
CA VAL A 436 -31.99 22.14 -16.14
C VAL A 436 -30.47 22.31 -16.34
N TRP A 437 -29.90 23.41 -15.86
CA TRP A 437 -28.47 23.72 -15.88
C TRP A 437 -27.88 23.79 -14.47
N ASN A 438 -28.23 22.85 -13.59
CA ASN A 438 -27.76 22.88 -12.22
C ASN A 438 -26.23 22.74 -12.17
N GLN A 439 -25.54 23.80 -11.73
CA GLN A 439 -24.11 23.75 -11.41
C GLN A 439 -23.86 23.03 -10.08
N ILE A 440 -24.91 22.81 -9.27
CA ILE A 440 -24.84 22.00 -8.05
C ILE A 440 -24.92 20.54 -8.47
N ARG A 441 -23.75 19.95 -8.68
CA ARG A 441 -23.60 18.52 -8.94
C ARG A 441 -23.04 17.88 -7.68
N PRO A 442 -23.83 17.06 -6.97
CA PRO A 442 -23.30 16.24 -5.89
C PRO A 442 -22.17 15.34 -6.42
N ALA A 443 -21.19 15.06 -5.57
CA ALA A 443 -20.03 14.24 -5.91
C ALA A 443 -20.43 12.87 -6.50
N TRP A 444 -21.40 12.19 -5.89
CA TRP A 444 -21.91 10.90 -6.38
C TRP A 444 -22.56 10.99 -7.77
N TYR A 445 -23.17 12.13 -8.11
CA TYR A 445 -23.79 12.35 -9.41
C TYR A 445 -22.75 12.67 -10.49
N GLU A 446 -21.72 13.44 -10.14
CA GLU A 446 -20.59 13.69 -11.04
C GLU A 446 -19.83 12.38 -11.35
N ALA A 447 -19.72 11.44 -10.40
CA ALA A 447 -19.17 10.11 -10.65
C ALA A 447 -19.95 9.35 -11.74
N ILE A 448 -21.27 9.44 -11.72
CA ILE A 448 -22.14 8.84 -12.75
C ILE A 448 -21.93 9.54 -14.09
N LEU A 449 -21.90 10.88 -14.10
CA LEU A 449 -21.65 11.65 -15.32
C LEU A 449 -20.28 11.34 -15.94
N ASN A 450 -19.24 11.09 -15.14
CA ASN A 450 -17.91 10.72 -15.64
C ASN A 450 -17.92 9.40 -16.45
N ILE A 451 -18.85 8.49 -16.19
CA ILE A 451 -19.03 7.27 -16.98
C ILE A 451 -19.72 7.58 -18.32
N VAL A 452 -20.63 8.56 -18.33
CA VAL A 452 -21.46 8.90 -19.50
C VAL A 452 -20.77 9.91 -20.43
N PHE A 453 -19.97 10.84 -19.90
CA PHE A 453 -19.33 11.93 -20.63
C PHE A 453 -18.49 11.50 -21.84
N PRO A 454 -17.67 10.43 -21.79
CA PRO A 454 -16.88 10.00 -22.93
C PRO A 454 -17.71 9.62 -24.17
N ILE A 455 -19.01 9.35 -24.00
CA ILE A 455 -19.92 8.88 -25.05
C ILE A 455 -20.78 10.02 -25.59
N LEU A 456 -20.99 11.08 -24.82
CA LEU A 456 -21.73 12.26 -25.27
C LEU A 456 -21.26 12.80 -26.63
N PRO A 457 -19.95 12.94 -26.91
CA PRO A 457 -19.49 13.42 -28.21
C PRO A 457 -19.93 12.53 -29.39
N VAL A 458 -19.97 11.21 -29.19
CA VAL A 458 -20.41 10.25 -30.21
C VAL A 458 -21.93 10.35 -30.43
N VAL A 459 -22.69 10.56 -29.35
CA VAL A 459 -24.15 10.79 -29.44
C VAL A 459 -24.43 12.14 -30.09
N GLU A 460 -23.68 13.18 -29.75
CA GLU A 460 -23.80 14.51 -30.38
C GLU A 460 -23.51 14.43 -31.89
N GLU A 461 -22.43 13.79 -32.30
CA GLU A 461 -22.07 13.66 -33.72
C GLU A 461 -23.12 12.86 -34.51
N THR A 462 -23.61 11.75 -33.94
CA THR A 462 -24.65 10.92 -34.59
C THR A 462 -25.98 11.67 -34.72
N VAL A 463 -26.36 12.47 -33.72
CA VAL A 463 -27.59 13.27 -33.74
C VAL A 463 -27.46 14.47 -34.67
N ILE A 464 -26.32 15.15 -34.69
CA ILE A 464 -26.04 16.26 -35.61
C ILE A 464 -26.10 15.75 -37.05
N ASN A 465 -25.49 14.58 -37.35
CA ASN A 465 -25.56 13.97 -38.67
C ASN A 465 -26.99 13.55 -39.06
N ALA A 466 -27.79 13.05 -38.11
CA ALA A 466 -29.19 12.71 -38.35
C ALA A 466 -30.05 13.97 -38.63
N LEU A 467 -29.83 15.07 -37.91
CA LEU A 467 -30.53 16.33 -38.14
C LEU A 467 -30.13 16.96 -39.49
N GLN A 468 -28.85 16.91 -39.85
CA GLN A 468 -28.34 17.39 -41.15
C GLN A 468 -28.91 16.59 -42.34
N THR A 469 -29.23 15.32 -42.14
CA THR A 469 -29.87 14.45 -43.15
C THR A 469 -31.39 14.58 -43.21
N GLY A 470 -31.98 15.50 -42.44
CA GLY A 470 -33.41 15.84 -42.50
C GLY A 470 -34.27 15.10 -41.48
N ALA A 471 -33.70 14.48 -40.44
CA ALA A 471 -34.48 13.85 -39.38
C ALA A 471 -35.32 14.89 -38.62
N THR A 472 -36.56 14.50 -38.30
CA THR A 472 -37.44 15.29 -37.43
C THR A 472 -36.97 15.26 -35.98
N MET A 473 -37.38 16.24 -35.15
CA MET A 473 -37.01 16.26 -33.72
C MET A 473 -37.40 14.97 -32.98
N TYR A 474 -38.53 14.34 -33.33
CA TYR A 474 -38.93 13.06 -32.73
C TYR A 474 -37.99 11.91 -33.12
N GLN A 475 -37.52 11.89 -34.36
CA GLN A 475 -36.54 10.89 -34.83
C GLN A 475 -35.18 11.11 -34.16
N ALA A 476 -34.75 12.37 -34.00
CA ALA A 476 -33.53 12.71 -33.28
C ALA A 476 -33.61 12.32 -31.79
N MET A 477 -34.73 12.58 -31.11
CA MET A 477 -34.96 12.12 -29.73
C MET A 477 -34.95 10.59 -29.63
N SER A 478 -35.60 9.89 -30.57
CA SER A 478 -35.56 8.42 -30.60
C SER A 478 -34.15 7.89 -30.82
N LEU A 479 -33.34 8.58 -31.64
CA LEU A 479 -31.95 8.22 -31.89
C LEU A 479 -31.09 8.39 -30.64
N ILE A 480 -31.25 9.51 -29.92
CA ILE A 480 -30.59 9.77 -28.63
C ILE A 480 -30.89 8.64 -27.65
N VAL A 481 -32.17 8.30 -27.48
CA VAL A 481 -32.60 7.22 -26.57
C VAL A 481 -32.03 5.87 -27.00
N ALA A 482 -31.99 5.58 -28.31
CA ALA A 482 -31.40 4.35 -28.83
C ALA A 482 -29.88 4.28 -28.62
N CYS A 483 -29.15 5.38 -28.83
CA CYS A 483 -27.70 5.46 -28.58
C CYS A 483 -27.38 5.31 -27.09
N PHE A 484 -28.15 5.95 -26.21
CA PHE A 484 -28.01 5.76 -24.77
C PHE A 484 -28.36 4.32 -24.36
N SER A 485 -29.42 3.72 -24.92
CA SER A 485 -29.78 2.31 -24.65
C SER A 485 -28.70 1.33 -25.10
N GLN A 486 -28.10 1.52 -26.28
CA GLN A 486 -27.02 0.67 -26.78
C GLN A 486 -25.72 0.84 -26.01
N PHE A 487 -25.40 2.08 -25.62
CA PHE A 487 -24.29 2.34 -24.71
C PHE A 487 -24.51 1.62 -23.37
N TRP A 488 -25.77 1.63 -22.90
CA TRP A 488 -26.19 0.94 -21.70
C TRP A 488 -26.11 -0.58 -21.76
N ASP A 489 -26.29 -1.18 -22.94
CA ASP A 489 -26.11 -2.62 -23.13
C ASP A 489 -24.62 -3.02 -23.18
N MET A 490 -23.72 -2.07 -23.47
CA MET A 490 -22.26 -2.28 -23.53
C MET A 490 -21.56 -2.08 -22.19
N LEU A 491 -22.04 -1.16 -21.35
CA LEU A 491 -21.78 -1.20 -19.90
C LEU A 491 -22.50 -2.46 -19.39
N GLY A 492 -21.77 -3.49 -18.95
CA GLY A 492 -22.36 -4.82 -18.70
C GLY A 492 -23.67 -4.77 -17.89
N LYS A 493 -24.53 -5.79 -18.02
CA LYS A 493 -25.89 -5.89 -17.41
C LYS A 493 -26.02 -5.40 -15.94
N HIS A 494 -24.94 -5.33 -15.19
CA HIS A 494 -24.83 -4.85 -13.82
C HIS A 494 -24.96 -3.33 -13.64
N THR A 495 -24.63 -2.50 -14.64
CA THR A 495 -24.77 -1.03 -14.62
C THR A 495 -26.14 -0.55 -15.12
N TYR A 496 -26.90 -1.48 -15.72
CA TYR A 496 -28.18 -1.22 -16.38
C TYR A 496 -29.25 -0.70 -15.41
N THR A 497 -29.35 -1.28 -14.22
CA THR A 497 -30.41 -0.94 -13.26
C THR A 497 -30.06 0.19 -12.31
N GLY A 498 -28.80 0.46 -11.96
CA GLY A 498 -28.46 1.61 -11.11
C GLY A 498 -28.88 2.98 -11.69
N ILE A 499 -29.10 3.07 -13.01
CA ILE A 499 -29.41 4.32 -13.72
C ILE A 499 -30.77 4.29 -14.44
N MET A 500 -31.37 3.12 -14.69
CA MET A 500 -32.83 3.05 -14.91
C MET A 500 -33.58 3.68 -13.72
N TRP A 501 -32.96 3.66 -12.54
CA TRP A 501 -33.40 4.41 -11.37
C TRP A 501 -33.15 5.93 -11.44
N ILE A 502 -32.17 6.48 -12.17
CA ILE A 502 -32.10 7.95 -12.39
C ILE A 502 -33.30 8.44 -13.20
N VAL A 503 -33.83 7.58 -14.06
CA VAL A 503 -35.06 7.85 -14.81
C VAL A 503 -36.31 7.69 -13.92
N ASP A 504 -36.31 6.78 -12.93
CA ASP A 504 -37.42 6.51 -11.99
C ASP A 504 -37.35 7.25 -10.62
N LEU A 505 -36.20 7.85 -10.26
CA LEU A 505 -35.96 8.62 -9.02
C LEU A 505 -36.85 9.87 -8.91
N PRO A 506 -37.20 10.59 -10.00
CA PRO A 506 -38.18 11.68 -9.94
C PRO A 506 -39.58 11.22 -9.53
N SER A 507 -39.94 9.94 -9.72
CA SER A 507 -41.25 9.39 -9.31
C SER A 507 -41.29 8.90 -7.86
N LEU A 508 -40.14 8.69 -7.20
CA LEU A 508 -40.05 8.31 -5.79
C LEU A 508 -39.97 9.51 -4.83
N GLY A 509 -39.66 10.71 -5.36
CA GLY A 509 -39.60 11.97 -4.61
C GLY A 509 -40.90 12.79 -4.61
N GLN A 510 -42.03 12.21 -5.03
CA GLN A 510 -43.37 12.83 -4.97
C GLN A 510 -44.21 12.28 -3.82
#